data_AF-R9T546-F1
#
_entry.id   AF-R9T546-F1
#
_cell.length_a   1.000
_cell.length_b   1.000
_cell.length_c   1.000
_cell.angle_alpha   90.00
_cell.angle_beta   90.00
_cell.angle_gamma   90.00
#
_symmetry.space_group_name_H-M   'P 1'
#
loop_
_entity.id
_entity.type
_entity.pdbx_description
1 polymer ?
#
loop_
_entity_poly.entity_id
_entity_poly.type
_entity_poly.pdbx_seq_one_letter_code
_entity_poly.pdbx_strand_id
1 'polypeptide(L)'
;MNKKSIIAIVVIILAVAAVAVAVFALQDSSGSDGDGMKEVNATIYIDSLGAEESSTGFGNTIASLLASAFPNRDIKYSSNGSIASVDGVANTDKNTWAIFKWASPDGWEVLSSSANSKIKLPDGVSLALHYAEKTKNDQGKIVYTAPDIDVEYKVYFFLQFKEGYDANDIILNILTEQERKDGFWIEGTGEDVIECLSDAVYTYLLHGDYTDEEKKEILSYDERRESYGWLNKFLGWEDKRVSTSGGEYGTWTYWSQYTYDHDAKTLDDASEWNYNQLSIGQYDITEDHYFALILQTTTVETVNIPIPTTPADIPAGL
;
A
#
# COMPACT_ATOMS: atom_id res chain seq x y z
N MET A 1 41.84 16.68 -39.65
CA MET A 1 42.50 16.62 -38.32
C MET A 1 42.06 17.83 -37.50
N ASN A 2 41.10 17.66 -36.60
CA ASN A 2 41.13 18.25 -35.26
C ASN A 2 40.01 17.65 -34.42
N LYS A 3 40.42 16.87 -33.42
CA LYS A 3 39.58 16.23 -32.40
C LYS A 3 39.24 17.29 -31.34
N LYS A 4 37.96 17.45 -31.01
CA LYS A 4 37.47 18.01 -29.74
C LYS A 4 36.26 17.15 -29.35
N SER A 5 36.53 16.04 -28.68
CA SER A 5 36.31 15.88 -27.23
C SER A 5 34.82 15.73 -26.92
N ILE A 6 34.33 14.52 -27.15
CA ILE A 6 33.09 14.00 -26.57
C ILE A 6 33.35 13.89 -25.08
N ILE A 7 32.67 14.71 -24.28
CA ILE A 7 32.58 14.52 -22.83
C ILE A 7 31.61 13.35 -22.65
N ALA A 8 32.16 12.18 -22.34
CA ALA A 8 31.38 11.05 -21.89
C ALA A 8 30.92 11.35 -20.46
N ILE A 9 29.65 11.72 -20.32
CA ILE A 9 28.97 11.70 -19.03
C ILE A 9 28.72 10.22 -18.72
N VAL A 10 29.55 9.67 -17.83
CA VAL A 10 29.29 8.37 -17.23
C VAL A 10 28.15 8.58 -16.24
N VAL A 11 26.92 8.30 -16.68
CA VAL A 11 25.78 8.13 -15.78
C VAL A 11 25.98 6.78 -15.11
N ILE A 12 26.48 6.79 -13.88
CA ILE A 12 26.45 5.62 -13.02
C ILE A 12 25.00 5.52 -12.52
N ILE A 13 24.18 4.73 -13.21
CA ILE A 13 22.92 4.25 -12.65
C ILE A 13 23.33 3.20 -11.61
N LEU A 14 23.49 3.64 -10.36
CA LEU A 14 23.44 2.72 -9.22
C LEU A 14 21.99 2.29 -9.13
N ALA A 15 21.70 1.07 -9.59
CA ALA A 15 20.46 0.41 -9.27
C ALA A 15 20.39 0.32 -7.74
N VAL A 16 19.60 1.20 -7.13
CA VAL A 16 19.20 1.06 -5.74
C VAL A 16 18.25 -0.13 -5.74
N ALA A 17 18.74 -1.26 -5.24
CA ALA A 17 17.87 -2.36 -4.93
C ALA A 17 16.84 -1.82 -3.94
N ALA A 18 15.56 -1.76 -4.35
CA ALA A 18 14.45 -1.60 -3.45
C ALA A 18 14.62 -2.68 -2.38
N VAL A 19 15.07 -2.27 -1.19
CA VAL A 19 15.11 -3.17 -0.06
C VAL A 19 13.64 -3.31 0.32
N ALA A 20 13.01 -4.38 -0.13
CA ALA A 20 11.76 -4.85 0.43
C ALA A 20 12.02 -5.13 1.91
N VAL A 21 11.73 -4.15 2.76
CA VAL A 21 11.87 -4.30 4.21
C VAL A 21 10.73 -5.20 4.64
N ALA A 22 11.05 -6.44 4.96
CA ALA A 22 10.15 -7.29 5.74
C ALA A 22 9.88 -6.56 7.06
N VAL A 23 8.67 -6.02 7.22
CA VAL A 23 8.17 -5.41 8.45
C VAL A 23 8.02 -6.51 9.48
N PHE A 24 9.10 -6.83 10.19
CA PHE A 24 9.00 -7.61 11.42
C PHE A 24 8.50 -6.66 12.50
N ALA A 25 7.22 -6.77 12.83
CA ALA A 25 6.62 -6.17 14.00
C ALA A 25 7.45 -6.57 15.25
N LEU A 26 8.35 -5.68 15.68
CA LEU A 26 9.01 -5.81 16.97
C LEU A 26 7.97 -5.43 18.02
N GLN A 27 7.49 -6.44 18.73
CA GLN A 27 6.64 -6.33 19.92
C GLN A 27 7.16 -5.24 20.86
N ASP A 28 6.36 -4.19 21.11
CA ASP A 28 6.57 -3.32 22.25
C ASP A 28 5.81 -3.86 23.46
N SER A 29 6.57 -4.16 24.50
CA SER A 29 6.09 -4.68 25.78
C SER A 29 6.22 -3.58 26.82
N SER A 30 5.24 -2.67 26.87
CA SER A 30 4.89 -1.99 28.12
C SER A 30 3.54 -1.32 28.04
N GLY A 31 2.58 -1.82 28.81
CA GLY A 31 1.30 -1.17 29.01
C GLY A 31 1.42 0.04 29.94
N SER A 32 0.80 1.15 29.55
CA SER A 32 -0.06 1.95 30.45
C SER A 32 -0.91 2.89 29.61
N ASP A 33 -2.21 2.96 29.93
CA ASP A 33 -3.19 3.81 29.27
C ASP A 33 -2.78 5.29 29.21
N GLY A 34 -2.68 5.75 27.97
CA GLY A 34 -2.58 7.12 27.53
C GLY A 34 -2.40 7.01 26.03
N ASP A 35 -3.34 7.52 25.24
CA ASP A 35 -3.31 7.51 23.77
C ASP A 35 -2.17 8.43 23.28
N GLY A 36 -0.94 8.03 23.60
CA GLY A 36 0.29 8.67 23.20
C GLY A 36 0.66 8.13 21.84
N MET A 37 0.87 9.02 20.88
CA MET A 37 1.38 8.68 19.56
C MET A 37 2.62 7.79 19.70
N LYS A 38 2.46 6.53 19.25
CA LYS A 38 3.49 5.49 19.27
C LYS A 38 4.65 5.89 18.36
N GLU A 39 5.84 5.43 18.70
CA GLU A 39 6.98 5.50 17.79
C GLU A 39 6.81 4.44 16.71
N VAL A 40 7.15 4.80 15.48
CA VAL A 40 7.02 3.92 14.32
C VAL A 40 8.34 3.84 13.57
N ASN A 41 8.51 2.76 12.82
CA ASN A 41 9.50 2.67 11.76
C ASN A 41 8.92 3.28 10.49
N ALA A 42 9.72 4.03 9.76
CA ALA A 42 9.35 4.55 8.44
C ALA A 42 10.53 4.41 7.48
N THR A 43 10.26 4.08 6.22
CA THR A 43 11.25 4.19 5.16
C THR A 43 11.29 5.63 4.72
N ILE A 44 12.45 6.28 4.83
CA ILE A 44 12.60 7.70 4.50
C ILE A 44 13.53 7.83 3.31
N TYR A 45 13.07 8.56 2.30
CA TYR A 45 13.82 8.94 1.12
C TYR A 45 14.27 10.39 1.25
N ILE A 46 15.50 10.70 0.89
CA ILE A 46 15.98 12.05 0.65
C ILE A 46 16.29 12.16 -0.83
N ASP A 47 15.50 12.96 -1.54
CA ASP A 47 15.84 13.39 -2.89
C ASP A 47 16.57 14.73 -2.80
N SER A 48 17.91 14.64 -2.88
CA SER A 48 18.77 15.82 -2.89
C SER A 48 19.52 15.90 -4.22
N LEU A 49 19.19 16.92 -5.01
CA LEU A 49 20.00 17.36 -6.16
C LEU A 49 20.36 16.24 -7.16
N GLY A 50 19.45 15.28 -7.38
CA GLY A 50 19.62 14.21 -8.37
C GLY A 50 20.27 12.92 -7.85
N ALA A 51 20.37 12.74 -6.54
CA ALA A 51 20.67 11.45 -5.92
C ALA A 51 19.65 11.13 -4.84
N GLU A 52 19.03 9.96 -4.97
CA GLU A 52 18.12 9.38 -3.99
C GLU A 52 18.92 8.58 -2.96
N GLU A 53 18.69 8.84 -1.68
CA GLU A 53 19.16 8.02 -0.57
C GLU A 53 17.95 7.58 0.26
N SER A 54 17.88 6.31 0.64
CA SER A 54 16.83 5.79 1.52
C SER A 54 17.41 5.12 2.77
N SER A 55 16.69 5.23 3.88
CA SER A 55 17.06 4.63 5.17
C SER A 55 15.82 4.47 6.06
N THR A 56 15.87 3.57 7.03
CA THR A 56 14.79 3.38 8.00
C THR A 56 14.98 4.32 9.19
N GLY A 57 13.98 5.16 9.45
CA GLY A 57 13.92 6.03 10.63
C GLY A 57 12.98 5.48 11.70
N PHE A 58 13.27 5.78 12.96
CA PHE A 58 12.44 5.41 14.10
C PHE A 58 12.04 6.65 14.92
N GLY A 59 10.76 6.76 15.28
CA GLY A 59 10.27 7.77 16.21
C GLY A 59 8.82 8.20 15.95
N ASN A 60 8.38 9.26 16.63
CA ASN A 60 7.01 9.80 16.54
C ASN A 60 6.96 11.28 16.14
N THR A 61 8.07 11.85 15.70
CA THR A 61 8.18 13.20 15.12
C THR A 61 8.99 13.13 13.83
N ILE A 62 8.77 14.08 12.91
CA ILE A 62 9.59 14.17 11.68
C ILE A 62 11.07 14.31 12.04
N ALA A 63 11.41 15.11 13.05
CA ALA A 63 12.79 15.35 13.44
C ALA A 63 13.47 14.09 13.98
N SER A 64 12.80 13.30 14.81
CA SER A 64 13.34 12.02 15.33
C SER A 64 13.50 10.99 14.22
N LEU A 65 12.50 10.89 13.32
CA LEU A 65 12.53 9.97 12.17
C LEU A 65 13.72 10.29 11.25
N LEU A 66 13.89 11.55 10.86
CA LEU A 66 15.01 12.00 10.02
C LEU A 66 16.37 11.83 10.72
N ALA A 67 16.47 12.18 12.00
CA ALA A 67 17.72 12.07 12.75
C ALA A 67 18.16 10.60 12.94
N SER A 68 17.20 9.69 13.10
CA SER A 68 17.44 8.26 13.18
C SER A 68 17.86 7.67 11.82
N ALA A 69 17.16 8.05 10.74
CA ALA A 69 17.44 7.54 9.39
C ALA A 69 18.77 8.08 8.84
N PHE A 70 19.08 9.34 9.10
CA PHE A 70 20.19 10.08 8.51
C PHE A 70 21.02 10.86 9.54
N PRO A 71 21.68 10.18 10.49
CA PRO A 71 22.39 10.83 11.60
C PRO A 71 23.57 11.71 11.17
N ASN A 72 24.04 11.55 9.93
CA ASN A 72 25.17 12.29 9.36
C ASN A 72 24.78 13.46 8.46
N ARG A 73 23.49 13.66 8.17
CA ARG A 73 22.99 14.76 7.33
C ARG A 73 22.81 16.04 8.16
N ASP A 74 23.19 17.21 7.62
CA ASP A 74 23.01 18.50 8.29
C ASP A 74 21.60 19.06 8.01
N ILE A 75 20.61 18.59 8.78
CA ILE A 75 19.22 19.04 8.67
C ILE A 75 18.95 20.12 9.71
N LYS A 76 18.65 21.33 9.25
CA LYS A 76 18.34 22.49 10.11
C LYS A 76 16.86 22.78 10.09
N TYR A 77 16.32 23.15 11.24
CA TYR A 77 14.92 23.52 11.43
C TYR A 77 14.79 25.01 11.76
N SER A 78 13.74 25.62 11.25
CA SER A 78 13.32 26.98 11.61
C SER A 78 12.60 26.97 12.97
N SER A 79 12.42 28.15 13.57
CA SER A 79 11.76 28.29 14.87
C SER A 79 10.30 27.82 14.90
N ASN A 80 9.63 27.83 13.75
CA ASN A 80 8.29 27.28 13.54
C ASN A 80 8.26 25.77 13.30
N GLY A 81 9.43 25.11 13.33
CA GLY A 81 9.57 23.66 13.11
C GLY A 81 9.57 23.22 11.65
N SER A 82 9.54 24.12 10.66
CA SER A 82 9.75 23.73 9.26
C SER A 82 11.23 23.47 8.97
N ILE A 83 11.54 22.62 8.00
CA ILE A 83 12.91 22.38 7.56
C ILE A 83 13.45 23.64 6.88
N ALA A 84 14.57 24.17 7.37
CA ALA A 84 15.21 25.39 6.89
C ALA A 84 16.25 25.12 5.79
N SER A 85 17.03 24.05 5.98
CA SER A 85 18.05 23.61 5.03
C SER A 85 18.44 22.15 5.26
N VAL A 86 18.90 21.49 4.20
CA VAL A 86 19.53 20.17 4.25
C VAL A 86 20.90 20.29 3.59
N ASP A 87 21.96 19.88 4.28
CA ASP A 87 23.36 19.92 3.79
C ASP A 87 23.77 21.27 3.18
N GLY A 88 23.34 22.36 3.83
CA GLY A 88 23.62 23.73 3.41
C GLY A 88 22.73 24.26 2.27
N VAL A 89 21.85 23.44 1.69
CA VAL A 89 20.86 23.88 0.70
C VAL A 89 19.66 24.48 1.43
N ALA A 90 19.57 25.82 1.43
CA ALA A 90 18.47 26.54 2.07
C ALA A 90 17.25 26.68 1.15
N ASN A 91 16.08 26.87 1.77
CA ASN A 91 14.85 27.21 1.06
C ASN A 91 15.00 28.53 0.27
N THR A 92 14.23 28.65 -0.80
CA THR A 92 14.13 29.87 -1.63
C THR A 92 12.66 30.31 -1.77
N ASP A 93 12.45 31.41 -2.49
CA ASP A 93 11.11 31.86 -2.85
C ASP A 93 10.36 30.83 -3.73
N LYS A 94 11.11 30.05 -4.51
CA LYS A 94 10.56 29.07 -5.47
C LYS A 94 10.56 27.64 -4.96
N ASN A 95 11.48 27.26 -4.08
CA ASN A 95 11.62 25.89 -3.62
C ASN A 95 11.69 25.80 -2.09
N THR A 96 11.21 24.70 -1.53
CA THR A 96 11.39 24.39 -0.11
C THR A 96 11.62 22.91 0.10
N TRP A 97 12.33 22.61 1.17
CA TRP A 97 12.29 21.29 1.77
C TRP A 97 10.90 21.05 2.36
N ALA A 98 10.24 20.00 1.88
CA ALA A 98 8.96 19.52 2.35
C ALA A 98 9.06 18.02 2.63
N ILE A 99 8.25 17.55 3.58
CA ILE A 99 8.10 16.12 3.85
C ILE A 99 6.80 15.67 3.19
N PHE A 100 6.89 14.59 2.43
CA PHE A 100 5.77 13.90 1.85
C PHE A 100 5.56 12.56 2.56
N LYS A 101 4.32 12.11 2.65
CA LYS A 101 3.90 10.79 3.10
C LYS A 101 3.28 10.09 1.90
N TRP A 102 3.64 8.84 1.64
CA TRP A 102 2.87 8.02 0.70
C TRP A 102 1.51 7.68 1.31
N ALA A 103 0.45 7.76 0.52
CA ALA A 103 -0.88 7.33 0.88
C ALA A 103 -1.59 6.80 -0.37
N SER A 104 -1.86 5.50 -0.43
CA SER A 104 -2.63 4.93 -1.53
C SER A 104 -4.11 5.36 -1.43
N PRO A 105 -4.82 5.55 -2.56
CA PRO A 105 -4.34 5.50 -3.96
C PRO A 105 -3.84 6.86 -4.49
N ASP A 106 -3.79 7.88 -3.62
CA ASP A 106 -3.56 9.28 -4.02
C ASP A 106 -2.08 9.63 -4.20
N GLY A 107 -1.19 8.76 -3.72
CA GLY A 107 0.26 8.85 -3.84
C GLY A 107 0.90 9.77 -2.80
N TRP A 108 1.90 10.53 -3.22
CA TRP A 108 2.67 11.41 -2.32
C TRP A 108 1.88 12.65 -1.88
N GLU A 109 1.60 12.75 -0.58
CA GLU A 109 0.93 13.90 0.03
C GLU A 109 1.84 14.67 0.98
N VAL A 110 1.69 16.00 1.04
CA VAL A 110 2.51 16.83 1.94
C VAL A 110 2.11 16.64 3.40
N LEU A 111 3.05 16.14 4.21
CA LEU A 111 2.90 15.99 5.65
C LEU A 111 3.03 17.36 6.34
N SER A 112 1.89 18.02 6.54
CA SER A 112 1.80 19.38 7.06
C SER A 112 1.88 19.44 8.60
N SER A 113 3.02 19.01 9.17
CA SER A 113 3.30 19.05 10.61
C SER A 113 4.64 19.72 10.93
N SER A 114 4.72 20.38 12.08
CA SER A 114 6.00 20.89 12.61
C SER A 114 6.92 19.72 12.92
N ALA A 115 8.22 19.86 12.67
CA ALA A 115 9.14 18.74 12.76
C ALA A 115 9.28 18.15 14.18
N ASN A 116 9.00 18.95 15.21
CA ASN A 116 9.05 18.52 16.61
C ASN A 116 7.68 18.15 17.19
N SER A 117 6.61 18.29 16.41
CA SER A 117 5.27 17.86 16.84
C SER A 117 5.17 16.35 16.70
N LYS A 118 4.53 15.72 17.69
CA LYS A 118 4.16 14.31 17.58
C LYS A 118 3.17 14.14 16.42
N ILE A 119 3.35 13.08 15.64
CA ILE A 119 2.51 12.72 14.50
C ILE A 119 2.00 11.28 14.67
N LYS A 120 0.74 11.03 14.27
CA LYS A 120 0.24 9.66 14.07
C LYS A 120 0.64 9.26 12.66
N LEU A 121 1.43 8.21 12.56
CA LEU A 121 1.83 7.59 11.30
C LEU A 121 1.60 6.08 11.41
N PRO A 122 1.26 5.40 10.30
CA PRO A 122 1.30 3.95 10.24
C PRO A 122 2.74 3.44 10.37
N ASP A 123 2.92 2.25 10.96
CA ASP A 123 4.22 1.59 10.98
C ASP A 123 4.58 1.09 9.57
N GLY A 124 5.82 1.26 9.15
CA GLY A 124 6.29 0.91 7.80
C GLY A 124 5.97 1.96 6.72
N VAL A 125 5.38 3.12 7.08
CA VAL A 125 5.06 4.18 6.11
C VAL A 125 6.30 4.71 5.37
N SER A 126 6.11 5.11 4.12
CA SER A 126 7.13 5.75 3.28
C SER A 126 7.01 7.26 3.38
N LEU A 127 8.12 7.92 3.67
CA LEU A 127 8.25 9.36 3.77
C LEU A 127 9.31 9.86 2.80
N ALA A 128 9.12 11.04 2.22
CA ALA A 128 10.13 11.65 1.35
C ALA A 128 10.43 13.08 1.79
N LEU A 129 11.70 13.36 2.09
CA LEU A 129 12.23 14.71 2.24
C LEU A 129 12.69 15.19 0.86
N HIS A 130 11.90 16.07 0.27
CA HIS A 130 12.07 16.51 -1.12
C HIS A 130 12.20 18.03 -1.22
N TYR A 131 13.08 18.50 -2.10
CA TYR A 131 13.28 19.93 -2.38
C TYR A 131 12.27 20.44 -3.43
N ALA A 132 11.01 20.48 -3.02
CA ALA A 132 9.86 20.74 -3.87
C ALA A 132 9.80 22.17 -4.42
N GLU A 133 9.38 22.30 -5.68
CA GLU A 133 8.94 23.59 -6.24
C GLU A 133 7.59 24.00 -5.63
N LYS A 134 7.47 25.28 -5.28
CA LYS A 134 6.25 25.93 -4.79
C LYS A 134 5.52 26.55 -5.96
N THR A 135 4.30 26.09 -6.20
CA THR A 135 3.40 26.73 -7.17
C THR A 135 2.08 27.09 -6.50
N LYS A 136 1.22 27.83 -7.21
CA LYS A 136 -0.15 28.09 -6.77
C LYS A 136 -1.09 27.37 -7.70
N ASN A 137 -2.03 26.61 -7.14
CA ASN A 137 -3.11 26.02 -7.93
C ASN A 137 -4.12 27.11 -8.37
N ASP A 138 -5.13 26.70 -9.15
CA ASP A 138 -6.17 27.58 -9.68
C ASP A 138 -7.01 28.30 -8.61
N GLN A 139 -6.96 27.82 -7.37
CA GLN A 139 -7.63 28.40 -6.20
C GLN A 139 -6.71 29.32 -5.38
N GLY A 140 -5.45 29.53 -5.82
CA GLY A 140 -4.46 30.34 -5.14
C GLY A 140 -3.79 29.67 -3.93
N LYS A 141 -4.03 28.38 -3.69
CA LYS A 141 -3.40 27.58 -2.62
C LYS A 141 -1.98 27.20 -3.04
N ILE A 142 -1.02 27.29 -2.12
CA ILE A 142 0.33 26.80 -2.34
C ILE A 142 0.28 25.27 -2.46
N VAL A 143 0.86 24.76 -3.53
CA VAL A 143 1.09 23.33 -3.76
C VAL A 143 2.57 23.10 -3.99
N TYR A 144 3.01 21.89 -3.69
CA TYR A 144 4.40 21.48 -3.77
C TYR A 144 4.51 20.36 -4.80
N THR A 145 5.52 20.41 -5.66
CA THR A 145 5.82 19.30 -6.56
C THR A 145 6.13 18.06 -5.73
N ALA A 146 5.37 16.98 -5.97
CA ALA A 146 5.60 15.69 -5.35
C ALA A 146 6.93 15.08 -5.82
N PRO A 147 7.60 14.27 -4.98
CA PRO A 147 8.75 13.49 -5.42
C PRO A 147 8.34 12.46 -6.50
N ASP A 148 9.29 12.13 -7.36
CA ASP A 148 9.19 11.08 -8.38
C ASP A 148 9.96 9.86 -7.85
N ILE A 149 9.36 9.17 -6.88
CA ILE A 149 9.93 8.02 -6.16
C ILE A 149 8.88 6.92 -6.13
N ASP A 150 9.22 5.77 -6.71
CA ASP A 150 8.41 4.56 -6.69
C ASP A 150 8.51 3.92 -5.29
N VAL A 151 7.39 3.42 -4.76
CA VAL A 151 7.34 2.76 -3.45
C VAL A 151 6.61 1.44 -3.54
N GLU A 152 7.14 0.40 -2.92
CA GLU A 152 6.50 -0.90 -2.93
C GLU A 152 6.11 -1.31 -1.51
N TYR A 153 4.86 -1.71 -1.37
CA TYR A 153 4.31 -2.32 -0.17
C TYR A 153 4.00 -3.78 -0.44
N LYS A 154 4.05 -4.59 0.61
CA LYS A 154 3.62 -5.97 0.57
C LYS A 154 2.25 -6.10 1.23
N VAL A 155 1.32 -6.72 0.52
CA VAL A 155 -0.05 -6.98 0.99
C VAL A 155 -0.37 -8.45 0.89
N TYR A 156 -1.16 -8.94 1.83
CA TYR A 156 -1.59 -10.32 1.96
C TYR A 156 -3.08 -10.46 1.67
N PHE A 157 -3.43 -11.46 0.87
CA PHE A 157 -4.80 -11.74 0.48
C PHE A 157 -5.16 -13.19 0.85
N PHE A 158 -6.20 -13.36 1.65
CA PHE A 158 -6.85 -14.65 1.84
C PHE A 158 -7.99 -14.82 0.83
N LEU A 159 -7.96 -15.89 0.06
CA LEU A 159 -8.96 -16.17 -0.98
C LEU A 159 -9.76 -17.42 -0.60
N GLN A 160 -11.10 -17.38 -0.70
CA GLN A 160 -11.95 -18.55 -0.45
C GLN A 160 -13.19 -18.58 -1.35
N PHE A 161 -13.54 -19.76 -1.83
CA PHE A 161 -14.77 -20.04 -2.56
C PHE A 161 -15.76 -20.76 -1.64
N LYS A 162 -16.70 -20.01 -1.03
CA LYS A 162 -17.77 -20.63 -0.22
C LYS A 162 -18.80 -21.33 -1.10
N GLU A 163 -19.16 -20.69 -2.21
CA GLU A 163 -19.78 -21.38 -3.35
C GLU A 163 -19.03 -21.06 -4.65
N GLY A 164 -19.53 -21.55 -5.79
CA GLY A 164 -18.89 -21.30 -7.08
C GLY A 164 -17.72 -22.24 -7.39
N TYR A 165 -17.82 -23.52 -7.02
CA TYR A 165 -16.85 -24.55 -7.43
C TYR A 165 -16.72 -24.67 -8.95
N ASP A 166 -17.69 -24.13 -9.71
CA ASP A 166 -17.65 -23.89 -11.15
C ASP A 166 -16.78 -22.66 -11.48
N ALA A 167 -15.56 -22.61 -10.94
CA ALA A 167 -14.55 -21.67 -11.38
C ALA A 167 -14.24 -21.92 -12.88
N ASN A 168 -13.60 -20.96 -13.55
CA ASN A 168 -13.24 -21.20 -14.95
C ASN A 168 -12.18 -22.32 -15.09
N ASP A 169 -12.05 -22.88 -16.29
CA ASP A 169 -11.14 -24.00 -16.55
C ASP A 169 -9.69 -23.70 -16.13
N ILE A 170 -9.25 -22.44 -16.21
CA ILE A 170 -7.91 -22.03 -15.78
C ILE A 170 -7.75 -22.26 -14.28
N ILE A 171 -8.65 -21.71 -13.46
CA ILE A 171 -8.61 -21.86 -12.00
C ILE A 171 -8.84 -23.31 -11.55
N LEU A 172 -9.67 -24.06 -12.27
CA LEU A 172 -9.87 -25.50 -12.02
C LEU A 172 -8.60 -26.33 -12.27
N ASN A 173 -7.71 -25.87 -13.15
CA ASN A 173 -6.44 -26.54 -13.44
C ASN A 173 -5.32 -26.17 -12.44
N ILE A 174 -5.45 -25.02 -11.75
CA ILE A 174 -4.44 -24.53 -10.80
C ILE A 174 -4.74 -25.02 -9.39
N LEU A 175 -6.01 -24.98 -8.98
CA LEU A 175 -6.43 -25.30 -7.63
C LEU A 175 -7.32 -26.54 -7.62
N THR A 176 -7.23 -27.34 -6.56
CA THR A 176 -8.20 -28.39 -6.27
C THR A 176 -9.49 -27.79 -5.70
N GLU A 177 -10.58 -28.56 -5.74
CA GLU A 177 -11.83 -28.16 -5.09
C GLU A 177 -11.67 -27.96 -3.58
N GLN A 178 -10.83 -28.77 -2.93
CA GLN A 178 -10.59 -28.67 -1.50
C GLN A 178 -9.81 -27.41 -1.15
N GLU A 179 -8.75 -27.07 -1.90
CA GLU A 179 -8.00 -25.82 -1.69
C GLU A 179 -8.90 -24.58 -1.88
N ARG A 180 -9.79 -24.59 -2.87
CA ARG A 180 -10.76 -23.50 -3.05
C ARG A 180 -11.73 -23.35 -1.88
N LYS A 181 -12.18 -24.46 -1.29
CA LYS A 181 -13.12 -24.47 -0.16
C LYS A 181 -12.47 -24.06 1.15
N ASP A 182 -11.28 -24.58 1.42
CA ASP A 182 -10.54 -24.26 2.65
C ASP A 182 -10.02 -22.82 2.60
N GLY A 183 -9.70 -22.36 1.39
CA GLY A 183 -9.09 -21.07 1.15
C GLY A 183 -7.58 -21.11 1.34
N PHE A 184 -6.90 -20.08 0.84
CA PHE A 184 -5.45 -20.00 0.83
C PHE A 184 -4.98 -18.54 0.83
N TRP A 185 -3.76 -18.33 1.31
CA TRP A 185 -3.10 -17.04 1.32
C TRP A 185 -2.22 -16.86 0.08
N ILE A 186 -2.21 -15.65 -0.46
CA ILE A 186 -1.23 -15.16 -1.44
C ILE A 186 -0.73 -13.78 -0.97
N GLU A 187 0.46 -13.40 -1.40
CA GLU A 187 1.00 -12.05 -1.16
C GLU A 187 1.40 -11.41 -2.48
N GLY A 188 1.44 -10.08 -2.52
CA GLY A 188 1.94 -9.36 -3.67
C GLY A 188 2.51 -8.02 -3.30
N THR A 189 3.30 -7.47 -4.22
CA THR A 189 4.00 -6.19 -4.06
C THR A 189 3.53 -5.16 -5.08
N GLY A 190 3.40 -3.91 -4.66
CA GLY A 190 2.93 -2.82 -5.52
C GLY A 190 2.81 -1.48 -4.79
N GLU A 191 2.44 -0.43 -5.52
CA GLU A 191 2.26 0.93 -5.00
C GLU A 191 0.91 1.13 -4.30
N ASP A 192 -0.06 0.28 -4.65
CA ASP A 192 -1.39 0.23 -4.05
C ASP A 192 -1.94 -1.20 -3.93
N VAL A 193 -3.12 -1.33 -3.31
CA VAL A 193 -3.74 -2.62 -3.00
C VAL A 193 -4.10 -3.41 -4.27
N ILE A 194 -4.54 -2.76 -5.35
CA ILE A 194 -4.98 -3.49 -6.55
C ILE A 194 -3.78 -3.96 -7.38
N GLU A 195 -2.69 -3.21 -7.39
CA GLU A 195 -1.40 -3.65 -7.94
C GLU A 195 -0.87 -4.85 -7.16
N CYS A 196 -0.86 -4.80 -5.83
CA CYS A 196 -0.49 -5.94 -5.00
C CYS A 196 -1.37 -7.17 -5.29
N LEU A 197 -2.69 -7.00 -5.44
CA LEU A 197 -3.57 -8.13 -5.77
C LEU A 197 -3.23 -8.70 -7.15
N SER A 198 -3.01 -7.83 -8.13
CA SER A 198 -2.65 -8.24 -9.48
C SER A 198 -1.32 -9.01 -9.50
N ASP A 199 -0.31 -8.49 -8.82
CA ASP A 199 0.99 -9.15 -8.65
C ASP A 199 0.82 -10.52 -7.96
N ALA A 200 0.08 -10.59 -6.86
CA ALA A 200 -0.18 -11.83 -6.13
C ALA A 200 -0.85 -12.90 -7.00
N VAL A 201 -1.87 -12.51 -7.77
CA VAL A 201 -2.57 -13.43 -8.68
C VAL A 201 -1.63 -13.95 -9.76
N TYR A 202 -0.81 -13.08 -10.35
CA TYR A 202 0.10 -13.47 -11.43
C TYR A 202 1.27 -14.30 -10.93
N THR A 203 1.77 -14.02 -9.73
CA THR A 203 2.88 -14.75 -9.12
C THR A 203 2.46 -16.14 -8.65
N TYR A 204 1.34 -16.27 -7.94
CA TYR A 204 0.97 -17.53 -7.29
C TYR A 204 0.00 -18.39 -8.11
N LEU A 205 -0.94 -17.79 -8.83
CA LEU A 205 -2.01 -18.53 -9.51
C LEU A 205 -1.73 -18.66 -11.02
N LEU A 206 -1.32 -17.59 -11.67
CA LEU A 206 -1.05 -17.57 -13.11
C LEU A 206 0.46 -17.59 -13.42
N HIS A 207 1.22 -18.43 -12.72
CA HIS A 207 2.65 -18.57 -12.96
C HIS A 207 2.92 -19.08 -14.40
N GLY A 208 3.54 -18.26 -15.25
CA GLY A 208 3.88 -18.61 -16.64
C GLY A 208 3.52 -17.54 -17.68
N ASP A 209 3.73 -17.86 -18.96
CA ASP A 209 3.44 -16.96 -20.09
C ASP A 209 1.93 -16.97 -20.44
N TYR A 210 1.09 -16.45 -19.56
CA TYR A 210 -0.31 -16.15 -19.90
C TYR A 210 -0.38 -14.87 -20.74
N THR A 211 -1.21 -14.89 -21.78
CA THR A 211 -1.50 -13.73 -22.62
C THR A 211 -2.23 -12.64 -21.84
N ASP A 212 -2.14 -11.39 -22.31
CA ASP A 212 -2.87 -10.27 -21.70
C ASP A 212 -4.39 -10.49 -21.73
N GLU A 213 -4.90 -11.15 -22.78
CA GLU A 213 -6.29 -11.56 -22.86
C GLU A 213 -6.67 -12.57 -21.76
N GLU A 214 -5.85 -13.60 -21.52
CA GLU A 214 -6.10 -14.58 -20.45
C GLU A 214 -6.04 -13.93 -19.06
N LYS A 215 -5.12 -13.00 -18.84
CA LYS A 215 -5.03 -12.25 -17.57
C LYS A 215 -6.31 -11.43 -17.34
N LYS A 216 -6.85 -10.75 -18.36
CA LYS A 216 -8.11 -9.99 -18.28
C LYS A 216 -9.34 -10.87 -18.06
N GLU A 217 -9.32 -12.11 -18.55
CA GLU A 217 -10.36 -13.11 -18.25
C GLU A 217 -10.29 -13.62 -16.81
N ILE A 218 -9.17 -13.44 -16.10
CA ILE A 218 -9.02 -13.87 -14.71
C ILE A 218 -9.23 -12.71 -13.76
N LEU A 219 -8.62 -11.56 -14.03
CA LEU A 219 -8.67 -10.36 -13.21
C LEU A 219 -8.99 -9.16 -14.10
N SER A 220 -10.13 -8.54 -13.84
CA SER A 220 -10.55 -7.27 -14.42
C SER A 220 -11.18 -6.42 -13.33
N TYR A 221 -10.75 -5.18 -13.23
CA TYR A 221 -11.23 -4.22 -12.25
C TYR A 221 -11.41 -2.84 -12.86
N ASP A 222 -12.10 -1.96 -12.15
CA ASP A 222 -12.24 -0.57 -12.54
C ASP A 222 -11.03 0.25 -12.08
N GLU A 223 -10.38 0.92 -13.02
CA GLU A 223 -9.20 1.78 -12.79
C GLU A 223 -9.60 3.23 -12.48
N ARG A 224 -10.89 3.58 -12.58
CA ARG A 224 -11.36 4.94 -12.28
C ARG A 224 -11.33 5.18 -10.79
N ARG A 225 -10.77 6.31 -10.38
CA ARG A 225 -10.59 6.69 -8.97
C ARG A 225 -11.83 6.50 -8.10
N GLU A 226 -13.03 6.84 -8.60
CA GLU A 226 -14.29 6.70 -7.84
C GLU A 226 -14.70 5.26 -7.54
N SER A 227 -14.16 4.29 -8.28
CA SER A 227 -14.48 2.87 -8.21
C SER A 227 -13.20 2.02 -8.19
N TYR A 228 -12.07 2.60 -7.79
CA TYR A 228 -10.75 2.02 -8.00
C TYR A 228 -10.61 0.67 -7.30
N GLY A 229 -10.32 -0.37 -8.06
CA GLY A 229 -10.25 -1.74 -7.55
C GLY A 229 -11.62 -2.41 -7.38
N TRP A 230 -12.69 -1.88 -7.98
CA TRP A 230 -13.95 -2.62 -8.11
C TRP A 230 -13.74 -3.83 -9.02
N LEU A 231 -13.81 -5.04 -8.46
CA LEU A 231 -13.59 -6.28 -9.20
C LEU A 231 -14.77 -6.55 -10.13
N ASN A 232 -14.58 -6.36 -11.43
CA ASN A 232 -15.57 -6.73 -12.45
C ASN A 232 -15.56 -8.24 -12.68
N LYS A 233 -14.35 -8.80 -12.71
CA LYS A 233 -14.08 -10.23 -12.84
C LYS A 233 -12.89 -10.59 -11.97
N PHE A 234 -13.03 -11.59 -11.11
CA PHE A 234 -11.92 -12.08 -10.30
C PHE A 234 -11.93 -13.61 -10.24
N LEU A 235 -10.78 -14.21 -10.52
CA LEU A 235 -10.60 -15.64 -10.74
C LEU A 235 -11.66 -16.24 -11.69
N GLY A 236 -12.00 -15.48 -12.74
CA GLY A 236 -12.98 -15.89 -13.74
C GLY A 236 -14.45 -15.73 -13.36
N TRP A 237 -14.73 -15.19 -12.16
CA TRP A 237 -16.09 -15.00 -11.69
C TRP A 237 -16.50 -13.53 -11.75
N GLU A 238 -17.66 -13.28 -12.35
CA GLU A 238 -18.34 -11.98 -12.38
C GLU A 238 -19.56 -12.01 -11.45
N ASP A 239 -19.96 -10.85 -10.95
CA ASP A 239 -21.16 -10.70 -10.11
C ASP A 239 -22.40 -11.24 -10.82
N LYS A 240 -23.03 -12.25 -10.21
CA LYS A 240 -24.16 -12.97 -10.81
C LYS A 240 -25.39 -12.90 -9.95
N ARG A 241 -26.47 -12.35 -10.50
CA ARG A 241 -27.79 -12.41 -9.86
C ARG A 241 -28.36 -13.82 -9.99
N VAL A 242 -28.55 -14.48 -8.85
CA VAL A 242 -29.12 -15.83 -8.77
C VAL A 242 -30.65 -15.78 -8.73
N SER A 243 -31.21 -14.77 -8.06
CA SER A 243 -32.66 -14.62 -8.00
C SER A 243 -33.09 -13.18 -7.72
N THR A 244 -34.33 -12.86 -8.09
CA THR A 244 -35.03 -11.64 -7.65
C THR A 244 -35.77 -11.84 -6.33
N SER A 245 -35.74 -13.06 -5.77
CA SER A 245 -36.52 -13.50 -4.63
C SER A 245 -35.64 -13.44 -3.36
N GLY A 246 -35.61 -12.30 -2.67
CA GLY A 246 -34.73 -12.18 -1.50
C GLY A 246 -34.75 -10.84 -0.73
N GLY A 247 -35.68 -9.94 -1.05
CA GLY A 247 -35.70 -8.57 -0.53
C GLY A 247 -35.45 -7.53 -1.64
N GLU A 248 -35.14 -6.29 -1.28
CA GLU A 248 -34.93 -5.18 -2.24
C GLU A 248 -33.75 -5.43 -3.20
N TYR A 249 -32.74 -6.18 -2.76
CA TYR A 249 -31.50 -6.40 -3.53
C TYR A 249 -31.52 -7.69 -4.38
N GLY A 250 -32.37 -8.67 -4.04
CA GLY A 250 -32.32 -10.02 -4.63
C GLY A 250 -31.18 -10.88 -4.07
N THR A 251 -30.93 -12.03 -4.68
CA THR A 251 -29.83 -12.94 -4.31
C THR A 251 -28.71 -12.82 -5.34
N TRP A 252 -27.48 -12.61 -4.89
CA TRP A 252 -26.30 -12.43 -5.74
C TRP A 252 -25.15 -13.32 -5.29
N THR A 253 -24.36 -13.81 -6.24
CA THR A 253 -23.06 -14.46 -5.99
C THR A 253 -21.96 -13.53 -6.48
N TYR A 254 -21.07 -13.10 -5.58
CA TYR A 254 -19.99 -12.15 -5.86
C TYR A 254 -18.82 -12.29 -4.88
N TRP A 255 -17.70 -11.64 -5.19
CA TRP A 255 -16.53 -11.56 -4.32
C TRP A 255 -16.73 -10.50 -3.24
N SER A 256 -17.07 -10.96 -2.04
CA SER A 256 -17.12 -10.10 -0.86
C SER A 256 -15.71 -9.77 -0.38
N GLN A 257 -15.47 -8.51 -0.05
CA GLN A 257 -14.16 -7.96 0.25
C GLN A 257 -14.11 -7.55 1.73
N TYR A 258 -13.02 -7.87 2.40
CA TYR A 258 -12.82 -7.59 3.82
C TYR A 258 -11.40 -7.07 4.06
N THR A 259 -11.24 -6.24 5.08
CA THR A 259 -9.96 -5.78 5.63
C THR A 259 -9.84 -6.25 7.06
N TYR A 260 -8.63 -6.62 7.47
CA TYR A 260 -8.32 -6.85 8.88
C TYR A 260 -8.05 -5.50 9.55
N ASP A 261 -8.58 -5.27 10.75
CA ASP A 261 -8.38 -4.00 11.46
C ASP A 261 -6.88 -3.70 11.64
N HIS A 262 -6.40 -2.59 11.07
CA HIS A 262 -5.00 -2.18 11.19
C HIS A 262 -4.62 -1.75 12.61
N ASP A 263 -5.60 -1.40 13.45
CA ASP A 263 -5.42 -1.09 14.87
C ASP A 263 -5.56 -2.35 15.76
N ALA A 264 -5.74 -3.54 15.17
CA ALA A 264 -5.83 -4.81 15.89
C ALA A 264 -4.62 -5.02 16.82
N LYS A 265 -4.89 -5.41 18.07
CA LYS A 265 -3.84 -5.58 19.09
C LYS A 265 -3.03 -6.85 18.88
N THR A 266 -3.65 -7.86 18.27
CA THR A 266 -3.05 -9.14 17.92
C THR A 266 -3.50 -9.53 16.53
N LEU A 267 -2.74 -10.41 15.90
CA LEU A 267 -3.00 -10.88 14.54
C LEU A 267 -3.78 -12.21 14.51
N ASP A 268 -4.27 -12.68 15.66
CA ASP A 268 -4.94 -13.98 15.86
C ASP A 268 -6.43 -13.84 16.25
N ASP A 269 -6.98 -12.63 16.26
CA ASP A 269 -8.40 -12.39 16.54
C ASP A 269 -9.22 -12.33 15.24
N ALA A 270 -10.01 -13.35 14.98
CA ALA A 270 -10.84 -13.43 13.78
C ALA A 270 -12.01 -12.43 13.76
N SER A 271 -12.31 -11.76 14.88
CA SER A 271 -13.36 -10.73 14.94
C SER A 271 -12.93 -9.38 14.37
N GLU A 272 -11.63 -9.21 14.09
CA GLU A 272 -11.05 -7.99 13.52
C GLU A 272 -11.24 -7.88 11.99
N TRP A 273 -11.85 -8.89 11.35
CA TRP A 273 -12.24 -8.80 9.95
C TRP A 273 -13.48 -7.92 9.78
N ASN A 274 -13.34 -6.87 8.96
CA ASN A 274 -14.39 -5.90 8.67
C ASN A 274 -14.80 -5.99 7.20
N TYR A 275 -16.11 -5.98 6.93
CA TYR A 275 -16.62 -5.92 5.56
C TYR A 275 -16.31 -4.56 4.94
N ASN A 276 -15.70 -4.56 3.75
CA ASN A 276 -15.26 -3.33 3.11
C ASN A 276 -16.43 -2.43 2.74
N GLN A 277 -16.27 -1.14 3.03
CA GLN A 277 -17.25 -0.10 2.63
C GLN A 277 -16.82 0.62 1.34
N LEU A 278 -15.59 0.41 0.92
CA LEU A 278 -14.99 0.92 -0.31
C LEU A 278 -14.53 -0.25 -1.18
N SER A 279 -14.23 0.01 -2.44
CA SER A 279 -13.50 -0.95 -3.27
C SER A 279 -12.08 -1.16 -2.73
N ILE A 280 -11.52 -2.37 -2.83
CA ILE A 280 -10.20 -2.70 -2.26
C ILE A 280 -9.07 -1.74 -2.64
N GLY A 281 -9.07 -1.22 -3.88
CA GLY A 281 -8.05 -0.28 -4.34
C GLY A 281 -8.08 1.09 -3.65
N GLN A 282 -9.19 1.45 -3.00
CA GLN A 282 -9.32 2.74 -2.30
C GLN A 282 -8.74 2.73 -0.88
N TYR A 283 -8.30 1.59 -0.38
CA TYR A 283 -7.68 1.50 0.94
C TYR A 283 -6.24 2.02 0.91
N ASP A 284 -5.82 2.68 1.99
CA ASP A 284 -4.45 3.15 2.15
C ASP A 284 -3.58 1.95 2.53
N ILE A 285 -2.79 1.48 1.58
CA ILE A 285 -1.87 0.35 1.73
C ILE A 285 -0.84 0.57 2.85
N THR A 286 -0.65 1.80 3.31
CA THR A 286 0.23 2.09 4.45
C THR A 286 -0.41 1.72 5.79
N GLU A 287 -1.74 1.59 5.84
CA GLU A 287 -2.50 1.19 7.03
C GLU A 287 -2.99 -0.26 6.88
N ASP A 288 -3.64 -0.57 5.77
CA ASP A 288 -4.33 -1.84 5.56
C ASP A 288 -3.50 -2.80 4.71
N HIS A 289 -3.01 -3.88 5.33
CA HIS A 289 -2.08 -4.84 4.71
C HIS A 289 -2.66 -6.26 4.53
N TYR A 290 -3.85 -6.52 5.08
CA TYR A 290 -4.46 -7.85 5.09
C TYR A 290 -5.89 -7.76 4.59
N PHE A 291 -6.15 -8.48 3.51
CA PHE A 291 -7.46 -8.52 2.87
C PHE A 291 -7.97 -9.95 2.78
N ALA A 292 -9.28 -10.11 2.82
CA ALA A 292 -9.92 -11.38 2.47
C ALA A 292 -10.92 -11.16 1.34
N LEU A 293 -10.88 -12.03 0.35
CA LEU A 293 -11.78 -12.05 -0.80
C LEU A 293 -12.53 -13.38 -0.77
N ILE A 294 -13.84 -13.32 -0.52
CA ILE A 294 -14.69 -14.50 -0.32
C ILE A 294 -15.78 -14.53 -1.38
N LEU A 295 -15.74 -15.51 -2.27
CA LEU A 295 -16.82 -15.74 -3.24
C LEU A 295 -17.99 -16.41 -2.53
N GLN A 296 -19.13 -15.72 -2.46
CA GLN A 296 -20.31 -16.21 -1.76
C GLN A 296 -21.63 -15.64 -2.30
N THR A 297 -22.73 -16.27 -1.89
CA THR A 297 -24.08 -16.01 -2.33
C THR A 297 -24.89 -15.46 -1.17
N THR A 298 -25.39 -14.26 -1.34
CA THR A 298 -26.04 -13.52 -0.26
C THR A 298 -27.24 -12.74 -0.77
N THR A 299 -28.14 -12.39 0.15
CA THR A 299 -29.25 -11.46 -0.07
C THR A 299 -29.05 -10.10 0.61
N VAL A 300 -27.93 -9.91 1.30
CA VAL A 300 -27.59 -8.67 2.00
C VAL A 300 -26.35 -8.04 1.38
N GLU A 301 -26.31 -6.71 1.31
CA GLU A 301 -25.17 -5.96 0.76
C GLU A 301 -23.91 -6.14 1.61
N THR A 302 -24.05 -6.07 2.93
CA THR A 302 -22.95 -6.26 3.89
C THR A 302 -23.02 -7.66 4.49
N VAL A 303 -22.00 -8.47 4.25
CA VAL A 303 -21.98 -9.86 4.69
C VAL A 303 -21.03 -10.02 5.87
N ASN A 304 -21.57 -10.10 7.08
CA ASN A 304 -20.78 -10.44 8.26
C ASN A 304 -20.72 -11.97 8.42
N ILE A 305 -19.63 -12.57 7.96
CA ILE A 305 -19.39 -14.01 8.07
C ILE A 305 -18.12 -14.27 8.87
N PRO A 306 -18.06 -15.38 9.61
CA PRO A 306 -16.79 -15.87 10.13
C PRO A 306 -15.85 -16.17 8.96
N ILE A 307 -14.69 -15.52 8.97
CA ILE A 307 -13.54 -15.85 8.13
C ILE A 307 -12.67 -16.79 8.96
N PRO A 308 -12.36 -18.00 8.44
CA PRO A 308 -11.79 -19.08 9.26
C PRO A 308 -10.29 -18.92 9.56
N THR A 309 -9.69 -17.79 9.19
CA THR A 309 -8.26 -17.54 9.30
C THR A 309 -7.99 -16.10 9.72
N THR A 310 -6.77 -15.87 10.18
CA THR A 310 -6.25 -14.59 10.63
C THR A 310 -4.85 -14.37 10.07
N PRO A 311 -4.32 -13.14 10.08
CA PRO A 311 -2.95 -12.90 9.64
C PRO A 311 -1.89 -13.72 10.40
N ALA A 312 -2.14 -14.15 11.64
CA ALA A 312 -1.25 -15.06 12.37
C ALA A 312 -1.12 -16.45 11.74
N ASP A 313 -2.06 -16.84 10.87
CA ASP A 313 -2.06 -18.13 10.17
C ASP A 313 -1.33 -18.09 8.82
N ILE A 314 -0.81 -16.93 8.39
CA ILE A 314 -0.09 -16.78 7.12
C ILE A 314 1.10 -17.76 7.09
N PRO A 315 1.17 -18.67 6.10
CA PRO A 315 2.26 -19.63 5.98
C PRO A 315 3.65 -18.97 6.00
N ALA A 316 4.57 -19.54 6.77
CA ALA A 316 5.95 -19.08 6.81
C ALA A 316 6.63 -19.29 5.45
N GLY A 317 7.21 -18.22 4.90
CA GLY A 317 7.92 -18.26 3.62
C GLY A 317 7.02 -18.16 2.39
N LEU A 318 5.78 -17.67 2.56
CA LEU A 318 5.12 -16.93 1.48
C LEU A 318 6.03 -15.84 0.93
#